data_AF-A0A972TH05-F1
#
_entry.id   AF-A0A972TH05-F1
#
_cell.length_a   1.000
_cell.length_b   1.000
_cell.length_c   1.000
_cell.angle_alpha   90.00
_cell.angle_beta   90.00
_cell.angle_gamma   90.00
#
_symmetry.space_group_name_H-M   'P 1'
#
loop_
_entity.id
_entity.type
_entity.pdbx_description
1 polymer ?
#
loop_
_entity_poly.entity_id
_entity_poly.type
_entity_poly.pdbx_seq_one_letter_code
_entity_poly.pdbx_strand_id
1 'polypeptide(L)'
;MSLFNQLAAYWRLGWGLKAFLREPVTLEQSREIVKQGLQNREQNLLAMVKRAIYDNAASPYLKLLELAGCEYADLEKMVRSDGIEPALRKLREAGVYITIEEFKGKKEVVRSGKAFRFKEDDFNNPFLVRHFEASSSASRGTGTRVMMNFDRYYYHAAQNAVAFDAYGILGSPVLLWMPILPSTAGLPTMFRSIKMGNPPVRWFSPVAARTIRPSLTKRLAIAYAVYAGRLFGATFARPEYVSLEQADKVAACLVELLQRGRGCVLWTLPSSAVRVCQAAVEGQLDLSGATFAVAGEPLTEAKTKEISAVGARAINMYASAEVGIIGFGCAGQTAASDDIHLLMDFHAVIQHRRETPFGGASVNAFLFTSLLSKAPKMLLNVESGDHGVIETRHCGCALEELGLTDHLYNIRSFDKLTGEGMSFVGTDLLRIIEEVLPAKFGGASTDYQMVEDEDERAYTSLSVLVSPEVGEIDEAELVKTILAELSKGKDTQRMMAEMWSQADMLRVKRMRPIITAAGKLLPLHIQKVKTKE
;
A
#
# COMPACT_ATOMS: atom_id res chain seq x y z
N MET A 1 -16.90 -21.30 16.59
CA MET A 1 -17.08 -22.06 15.34
C MET A 1 -16.95 -23.55 15.65
N SER A 2 -17.86 -24.40 15.19
CA SER A 2 -17.78 -25.87 15.34
C SER A 2 -16.53 -26.45 14.66
N LEU A 3 -15.94 -27.50 15.23
CA LEU A 3 -14.78 -28.23 14.71
C LEU A 3 -14.99 -28.70 13.26
N PHE A 4 -16.24 -29.03 12.89
CA PHE A 4 -16.63 -29.46 11.55
C PHE A 4 -16.48 -28.33 10.51
N ASN A 5 -16.85 -27.09 10.88
CA ASN A 5 -16.70 -25.93 10.00
C ASN A 5 -15.22 -25.59 9.76
N GLN A 6 -14.35 -25.88 10.73
CA GLN A 6 -12.90 -25.69 10.56
C GLN A 6 -12.31 -26.75 9.62
N LEU A 7 -12.66 -28.02 9.77
CA LEU A 7 -12.21 -29.10 8.88
C LEU A 7 -12.64 -28.87 7.43
N ALA A 8 -13.90 -28.48 7.20
CA ALA A 8 -14.40 -28.15 5.87
C ALA A 8 -13.66 -26.95 5.24
N ALA A 9 -13.30 -25.94 6.04
CA ALA A 9 -12.50 -24.80 5.57
C ALA A 9 -11.08 -25.22 5.16
N TYR A 10 -10.41 -26.06 5.95
CA TYR A 10 -9.08 -26.59 5.60
C TYR A 10 -9.12 -27.50 4.37
N TRP A 11 -10.16 -28.31 4.21
CA TRP A 11 -10.35 -29.13 3.01
C TRP A 11 -10.53 -28.28 1.75
N ARG A 12 -11.40 -27.26 1.79
CA ARG A 12 -11.57 -26.30 0.68
C ARG A 12 -10.29 -25.54 0.38
N LEU A 13 -9.53 -25.17 1.41
CA LEU A 13 -8.23 -24.53 1.25
C LEU A 13 -7.24 -25.46 0.53
N GLY A 14 -7.19 -26.74 0.88
CA GLY A 14 -6.31 -27.72 0.26
C GLY A 14 -6.60 -28.00 -1.20
N TRP A 15 -7.86 -28.26 -1.53
CA TRP A 15 -8.27 -28.48 -2.91
C TRP A 15 -8.14 -27.21 -3.76
N GLY A 16 -8.53 -26.06 -3.21
CA GLY A 16 -8.32 -24.77 -3.86
C GLY A 16 -6.84 -24.48 -4.12
N LEU A 17 -5.97 -24.79 -3.16
CA LEU A 17 -4.52 -24.64 -3.31
C LEU A 17 -3.96 -25.58 -4.38
N LYS A 18 -4.37 -26.85 -4.39
CA LYS A 18 -3.94 -27.81 -5.42
C LYS A 18 -4.34 -27.34 -6.83
N ALA A 19 -5.59 -26.91 -7.00
CA ALA A 19 -6.07 -26.39 -8.27
C ALA A 19 -5.31 -25.12 -8.69
N PHE A 20 -5.08 -24.21 -7.74
CA PHE A 20 -4.34 -22.97 -7.97
C PHE A 20 -2.90 -23.23 -8.43
N LEU A 21 -2.21 -24.19 -7.82
CA LEU A 21 -0.80 -24.49 -8.08
C LEU A 21 -0.55 -25.33 -9.33
N ARG A 22 -1.58 -25.91 -9.96
CA ARG A 22 -1.41 -26.93 -11.02
C ARG A 22 -0.61 -26.43 -12.22
N GLU A 23 -0.95 -25.25 -12.75
CA GLU A 23 -0.33 -24.67 -13.94
C GLU A 23 0.00 -23.20 -13.69
N PRO A 24 1.22 -22.72 -13.94
CA PRO A 24 1.53 -21.29 -13.95
C PRO A 24 0.71 -20.54 -15.00
N VAL A 25 0.43 -19.26 -14.75
CA VAL A 25 -0.14 -18.38 -15.78
C VAL A 25 0.96 -17.92 -16.73
N THR A 26 0.74 -18.01 -18.04
CA THR A 26 1.71 -17.56 -19.05
C THR A 26 1.63 -16.05 -19.25
N LEU A 27 2.68 -15.45 -19.84
CA LEU A 27 2.65 -14.03 -20.19
C LEU A 27 1.54 -13.70 -21.20
N GLU A 28 1.34 -14.56 -22.21
CA GLU A 28 0.28 -14.40 -23.22
C GLU A 28 -1.11 -14.41 -22.58
N GLN A 29 -1.39 -15.39 -21.71
CA GLN A 29 -2.62 -15.44 -20.92
C GLN A 29 -2.77 -14.19 -20.06
N SER A 30 -1.68 -13.73 -19.46
CA SER A 30 -1.68 -12.55 -18.59
C SER A 30 -2.05 -11.28 -19.35
N ARG A 31 -1.46 -11.07 -20.54
CA ARG A 31 -1.79 -9.96 -21.44
C ARG A 31 -3.26 -10.01 -21.87
N GLU A 32 -3.76 -11.20 -22.21
CA GLU A 32 -5.16 -11.38 -22.62
C GLU A 32 -6.14 -11.10 -21.47
N ILE A 33 -5.85 -11.57 -20.25
CA ILE A 33 -6.66 -11.29 -19.06
C ILE A 33 -6.81 -9.78 -18.81
N VAL A 34 -5.71 -9.03 -18.91
CA VAL A 34 -5.72 -7.57 -18.73
C VAL A 34 -6.49 -6.90 -19.86
N LYS A 35 -6.24 -7.25 -21.12
CA LYS A 35 -6.95 -6.70 -22.29
C LYS A 35 -8.45 -6.94 -22.22
N GLN A 36 -8.89 -8.15 -21.89
CA GLN A 36 -10.29 -8.48 -21.70
C GLN A 36 -10.90 -7.69 -20.53
N GLY A 37 -10.15 -7.51 -19.44
CA GLY A 37 -10.59 -6.69 -18.31
C GLY A 37 -10.84 -5.23 -18.72
N LEU A 38 -9.93 -4.66 -19.51
CA LEU A 38 -10.04 -3.30 -20.06
C LEU A 38 -11.21 -3.14 -21.05
N GLN A 39 -11.41 -4.10 -21.94
CA GLN A 39 -12.52 -4.08 -22.90
C GLN A 39 -13.89 -4.19 -22.22
N ASN A 40 -13.97 -4.91 -21.11
CA ASN A 40 -15.24 -5.21 -20.43
C ASN A 40 -15.49 -4.34 -19.18
N ARG A 41 -14.76 -3.24 -18.97
CA ARG A 41 -14.85 -2.41 -17.75
C ARG A 41 -16.29 -2.02 -17.40
N GLU A 42 -17.05 -1.52 -18.38
CA GLU A 42 -18.43 -1.07 -18.18
C GLU A 42 -19.35 -2.23 -17.79
N GLN A 43 -19.27 -3.33 -18.54
CA GLN A 43 -20.07 -4.53 -18.26
C GLN A 43 -19.76 -5.10 -16.87
N ASN A 44 -18.47 -5.11 -16.50
CA ASN A 44 -18.00 -5.57 -15.19
C ASN A 44 -18.55 -4.70 -14.06
N LEU A 45 -18.47 -3.36 -14.19
CA LEU A 45 -19.03 -2.43 -13.22
C LEU A 45 -20.54 -2.66 -13.04
N LEU A 46 -21.29 -2.66 -14.14
CA LEU A 46 -22.75 -2.77 -14.11
C LEU A 46 -23.20 -4.10 -13.50
N ALA A 47 -22.56 -5.21 -13.89
CA ALA A 47 -22.83 -6.53 -13.31
C ALA A 47 -22.52 -6.57 -11.80
N MET A 48 -21.41 -5.96 -11.39
CA MET A 48 -20.99 -5.93 -10.00
C MET A 48 -21.94 -5.07 -9.16
N VAL A 49 -22.25 -3.84 -9.60
CA VAL A 49 -23.15 -2.91 -8.89
C VAL A 49 -24.57 -3.48 -8.82
N LYS A 50 -25.09 -4.07 -9.89
CA LYS A 50 -26.41 -4.71 -9.87
C LYS A 50 -26.49 -5.76 -8.75
N ARG A 51 -25.56 -6.72 -8.75
CA ARG A 51 -25.62 -7.88 -7.85
C ARG A 51 -25.22 -7.56 -6.41
N ALA A 52 -24.23 -6.68 -6.21
CA ALA A 52 -23.70 -6.39 -4.88
C ALA A 52 -24.39 -5.22 -4.18
N ILE A 53 -25.06 -4.34 -4.93
CA ILE A 53 -25.71 -3.14 -4.40
C ILE A 53 -27.22 -3.21 -4.60
N TYR A 54 -27.72 -3.16 -5.84
CA TYR A 54 -29.16 -3.06 -6.09
C TYR A 54 -29.94 -4.32 -5.68
N ASP A 55 -29.40 -5.51 -5.95
CA ASP A 55 -30.02 -6.79 -5.56
C ASP A 55 -29.73 -7.15 -4.08
N ASN A 56 -29.05 -6.28 -3.33
CA ASN A 56 -28.60 -6.52 -1.96
C ASN A 56 -29.11 -5.43 -1.00
N ALA A 57 -30.24 -5.68 -0.36
CA ALA A 57 -30.87 -4.76 0.60
C ALA A 57 -29.97 -4.37 1.79
N ALA A 58 -28.93 -5.16 2.11
CA ALA A 58 -27.99 -4.85 3.17
C ALA A 58 -26.86 -3.89 2.74
N SER A 59 -26.76 -3.56 1.46
CA SER A 59 -25.68 -2.73 0.92
C SER A 59 -25.75 -1.28 1.46
N PRO A 60 -24.66 -0.75 2.04
CA PRO A 60 -24.59 0.66 2.42
C PRO A 60 -24.87 1.63 1.27
N TYR A 61 -24.42 1.26 0.07
CA TYR A 61 -24.52 2.10 -1.12
C TYR A 61 -25.95 2.20 -1.64
N LEU A 62 -26.78 1.17 -1.44
CA LEU A 62 -28.18 1.20 -1.89
C LEU A 62 -28.93 2.36 -1.23
N LYS A 63 -28.72 2.57 0.07
CA LYS A 63 -29.31 3.68 0.82
C LYS A 63 -28.92 5.05 0.27
N LEU A 64 -27.68 5.19 -0.22
CA LEU A 64 -27.18 6.43 -0.81
C LEU A 64 -27.74 6.65 -2.21
N LEU A 65 -27.83 5.59 -3.02
CA LEU A 65 -28.40 5.62 -4.36
C LEU A 65 -29.90 5.96 -4.32
N GLU A 66 -30.65 5.38 -3.37
CA GLU A 66 -32.06 5.71 -3.12
C GLU A 66 -32.23 7.18 -2.73
N LEU A 67 -31.34 7.72 -1.88
CA LEU A 67 -31.37 9.15 -1.52
C LEU A 67 -31.05 10.07 -2.69
N ALA A 68 -30.17 9.62 -3.59
CA ALA A 68 -29.84 10.33 -4.82
C ALA A 68 -30.93 10.18 -5.91
N GLY A 69 -31.94 9.34 -5.69
CA GLY A 69 -32.96 9.03 -6.69
C GLY A 69 -32.39 8.34 -7.94
N CYS A 70 -31.31 7.59 -7.79
CA CYS A 70 -30.66 6.89 -8.91
C CYS A 70 -31.09 5.42 -8.91
N GLU A 71 -31.91 5.03 -9.88
CA GLU A 71 -32.23 3.64 -10.14
C GLU A 71 -31.12 2.96 -10.95
N TYR A 72 -31.11 1.62 -10.97
CA TYR A 72 -30.12 0.87 -11.74
C TYR A 72 -30.13 1.25 -13.23
N ALA A 73 -31.32 1.47 -13.81
CA ALA A 73 -31.46 1.87 -15.21
C ALA A 73 -30.83 3.25 -15.49
N ASP A 74 -30.90 4.18 -14.53
CA ASP A 74 -30.26 5.49 -14.64
C ASP A 74 -28.74 5.35 -14.63
N LEU A 75 -28.20 4.55 -13.71
CA LEU A 75 -26.76 4.28 -13.66
C LEU A 75 -26.27 3.59 -14.94
N GLU A 76 -26.98 2.57 -15.41
CA GLU A 76 -26.65 1.88 -16.65
C GLU A 76 -26.63 2.84 -17.84
N LYS A 77 -27.64 3.72 -17.94
CA LYS A 77 -27.69 4.74 -18.98
C LYS A 77 -26.51 5.70 -18.87
N MET A 78 -26.18 6.20 -17.69
CA MET A 78 -25.04 7.11 -17.48
C MET A 78 -23.71 6.44 -17.88
N VAL A 79 -23.46 5.22 -17.44
CA VAL A 79 -22.22 4.49 -17.75
C VAL A 79 -22.10 4.25 -19.25
N ARG A 80 -23.16 3.79 -19.92
CA ARG A 80 -23.12 3.50 -21.36
C ARG A 80 -23.02 4.75 -22.26
N SER A 81 -23.47 5.91 -21.77
CA SER A 81 -23.46 7.15 -22.56
C SER A 81 -22.22 8.00 -22.32
N ASP A 82 -21.82 8.15 -21.06
CA ASP A 82 -20.75 9.06 -20.65
C ASP A 82 -19.45 8.33 -20.25
N GLY A 83 -19.50 7.01 -20.06
CA GLY A 83 -18.41 6.22 -19.49
C GLY A 83 -18.45 6.15 -17.96
N ILE A 84 -17.55 5.34 -17.39
CA ILE A 84 -17.53 5.04 -15.96
C ILE A 84 -17.18 6.27 -15.11
N GLU A 85 -16.02 6.89 -15.36
CA GLU A 85 -15.50 7.96 -14.52
C GLU A 85 -16.43 9.20 -14.50
N PRO A 86 -17.01 9.66 -15.63
CA PRO A 86 -18.01 10.72 -15.60
C PRO A 86 -19.29 10.36 -14.82
N ALA A 87 -19.80 9.12 -14.98
CA ALA A 87 -20.95 8.66 -14.20
C ALA A 87 -20.65 8.64 -12.69
N LEU A 88 -19.44 8.20 -12.30
CA LEU A 88 -18.99 8.21 -10.91
C LEU A 88 -18.89 9.63 -10.33
N ARG A 89 -18.46 10.63 -11.12
CA ARG A 89 -18.44 12.04 -10.69
C ARG A 89 -19.86 12.56 -10.43
N LYS A 90 -20.81 12.28 -11.33
CA LYS A 90 -22.23 12.62 -11.14
C LYS A 90 -22.82 11.98 -9.88
N LEU A 91 -22.55 10.70 -9.65
CA LEU A 91 -22.96 10.01 -8.41
C LEU A 91 -22.37 10.68 -7.17
N ARG A 92 -21.09 11.04 -7.19
CA ARG A 92 -20.42 11.73 -6.09
C ARG A 92 -21.08 13.09 -5.80
N GLU A 93 -21.38 13.86 -6.85
CA GLU A 93 -22.08 15.15 -6.75
C GLU A 93 -23.47 15.00 -6.13
N ALA A 94 -24.17 13.90 -6.44
CA ALA A 94 -25.43 13.52 -5.81
C ALA A 94 -25.30 12.97 -4.37
N GLY A 95 -24.08 12.97 -3.80
CA GLY A 95 -23.82 12.53 -2.43
C GLY A 95 -23.52 11.04 -2.27
N VAL A 96 -23.40 10.28 -3.38
CA VAL A 96 -23.06 8.85 -3.39
C VAL A 96 -21.54 8.68 -3.37
N TYR A 97 -20.97 8.81 -2.18
CA TYR A 97 -19.56 8.55 -1.88
C TYR A 97 -19.37 8.31 -0.38
N ILE A 98 -18.30 7.61 -0.01
CA ILE A 98 -17.92 7.29 1.37
C ILE A 98 -16.52 7.85 1.65
N THR A 99 -16.40 8.70 2.67
CA THR A 99 -15.10 9.17 3.15
C THR A 99 -14.36 8.10 3.94
N ILE A 100 -13.04 8.24 4.11
CA ILE A 100 -12.24 7.23 4.82
C ILE A 100 -12.68 7.09 6.30
N GLU A 101 -13.12 8.19 6.93
CA GLU A 101 -13.64 8.20 8.30
C GLU A 101 -15.00 7.50 8.40
N GLU A 102 -15.88 7.70 7.42
CA GLU A 102 -17.16 7.02 7.30
C GLU A 102 -16.97 5.51 7.03
N PHE A 103 -16.06 5.15 6.11
CA PHE A 103 -15.72 3.76 5.80
C PHE A 103 -15.20 3.00 7.03
N LYS A 104 -14.37 3.65 7.84
CA LYS A 104 -13.81 3.09 9.08
C LYS A 104 -14.79 3.13 10.26
N GLY A 105 -16.01 3.64 10.07
CA GLY A 105 -17.02 3.77 11.13
C GLY A 105 -16.65 4.76 12.23
N LYS A 106 -15.69 5.66 11.96
CA LYS A 106 -15.27 6.73 12.89
C LYS A 106 -16.23 7.92 12.85
N LYS A 107 -16.90 8.11 11.71
CA LYS A 107 -17.86 9.19 11.47
C LYS A 107 -19.14 8.61 10.87
N GLU A 108 -20.28 9.20 11.22
CA GLU A 108 -21.56 8.88 10.60
C GLU A 108 -21.65 9.48 9.19
N VAL A 109 -22.31 8.76 8.28
CA VAL A 109 -22.61 9.26 6.95
C VAL A 109 -23.85 10.14 7.05
N VAL A 110 -23.68 11.44 6.84
CA VAL A 110 -24.80 12.39 6.75
C VAL A 110 -24.94 12.88 5.33
N ARG A 111 -26.08 12.56 4.69
CA ARG A 111 -26.42 12.99 3.32
C ARG A 111 -27.90 13.39 3.27
N SER A 112 -28.19 14.54 2.67
CA SER A 112 -29.56 15.05 2.52
C SER A 112 -30.39 15.02 3.81
N GLY A 113 -29.76 15.36 4.96
CA GLY A 113 -30.40 15.39 6.27
C GLY A 113 -30.62 14.02 6.94
N LYS A 114 -30.30 12.91 6.29
CA LYS A 114 -30.34 11.56 6.89
C LYS A 114 -28.97 11.14 7.37
N ALA A 115 -28.92 10.49 8.54
CA ALA A 115 -27.71 9.93 9.12
C ALA A 115 -27.73 8.41 9.06
N PHE A 116 -26.60 7.82 8.66
CA PHE A 116 -26.37 6.38 8.67
C PHE A 116 -25.08 6.06 9.41
N ARG A 117 -25.10 4.95 10.15
CA ARG A 117 -23.91 4.40 10.79
C ARG A 117 -23.57 3.08 10.12
N PHE A 118 -22.41 3.03 9.50
CA PHE A 118 -21.85 1.83 8.89
C PHE A 118 -20.63 1.35 9.68
N LYS A 119 -20.32 0.07 9.53
CA LYS A 119 -19.05 -0.53 9.97
C LYS A 119 -18.27 -1.03 8.76
N GLU A 120 -16.97 -1.17 8.91
CA GLU A 120 -16.08 -1.62 7.83
C GLU A 120 -16.50 -2.97 7.20
N ASP A 121 -17.14 -3.82 7.98
CA ASP A 121 -17.64 -5.12 7.52
C ASP A 121 -18.83 -5.05 6.58
N ASP A 122 -19.59 -3.95 6.59
CA ASP A 122 -20.73 -3.75 5.70
C ASP A 122 -20.28 -3.57 4.24
N PHE A 123 -19.00 -3.23 4.02
CA PHE A 123 -18.38 -3.08 2.71
C PHE A 123 -17.66 -4.36 2.24
N ASN A 124 -17.77 -5.48 2.96
CA ASN A 124 -17.16 -6.74 2.54
C ASN A 124 -17.76 -7.22 1.21
N ASN A 125 -16.91 -7.72 0.31
CA ASN A 125 -17.38 -8.26 -0.96
C ASN A 125 -18.12 -9.60 -0.72
N PRO A 126 -19.42 -9.68 -1.08
CA PRO A 126 -20.25 -10.87 -0.83
C PRO A 126 -19.89 -12.08 -1.72
N PHE A 127 -19.15 -11.88 -2.82
CA PHE A 127 -18.82 -12.94 -3.77
C PHE A 127 -17.56 -13.75 -3.40
N LEU A 128 -16.78 -13.30 -2.43
CA LEU A 128 -15.52 -13.97 -2.09
C LEU A 128 -15.78 -15.25 -1.27
N VAL A 129 -15.32 -16.38 -1.81
CA VAL A 129 -15.22 -17.63 -1.04
C VAL A 129 -14.22 -17.45 0.09
N ARG A 130 -14.67 -17.72 1.32
CA ARG A 130 -13.87 -17.53 2.53
C ARG A 130 -12.95 -18.74 2.76
N HIS A 131 -11.70 -18.66 2.31
CA HIS A 131 -10.70 -19.71 2.56
C HIS A 131 -9.89 -19.47 3.85
N PHE A 132 -9.46 -18.23 4.13
CA PHE A 132 -8.74 -17.87 5.36
C PHE A 132 -8.75 -16.35 5.62
N GLU A 133 -8.72 -15.93 6.89
CA GLU A 133 -8.70 -14.51 7.31
C GLU A 133 -7.28 -14.03 7.69
N ALA A 134 -6.84 -12.93 7.10
CA ALA A 134 -5.61 -12.22 7.47
C ALA A 134 -5.92 -10.74 7.76
N SER A 135 -4.95 -9.99 8.29
CA SER A 135 -5.15 -8.58 8.64
C SER A 135 -4.04 -7.72 8.06
N SER A 136 -4.41 -6.56 7.52
CA SER A 136 -3.43 -5.59 7.06
C SER A 136 -2.63 -5.03 8.22
N SER A 137 -1.44 -4.55 7.92
CA SER A 137 -0.53 -3.95 8.89
C SER A 137 -0.90 -2.56 9.36
N ALA A 138 -2.14 -2.10 9.10
CA ALA A 138 -2.66 -0.75 9.28
C ALA A 138 -1.66 0.23 9.91
N SER A 139 -1.16 1.16 9.09
CA SER A 139 -0.33 2.28 9.55
C SER A 139 -1.05 3.18 10.57
N ARG A 140 -2.38 3.03 10.72
CA ARG A 140 -3.28 4.06 11.29
C ARG A 140 -4.47 3.52 12.11
N GLY A 141 -4.47 2.25 12.53
CA GLY A 141 -5.59 1.69 13.32
C GLY A 141 -5.63 0.17 13.43
N THR A 142 -6.78 -0.38 13.79
CA THR A 142 -7.02 -1.83 13.74
C THR A 142 -6.94 -2.31 12.28
N GLY A 143 -6.04 -3.25 11.99
CA GLY A 143 -5.83 -3.82 10.66
C GLY A 143 -7.13 -4.26 9.97
N THR A 144 -7.26 -3.89 8.70
CA THR A 144 -8.37 -4.30 7.81
C THR A 144 -8.31 -5.80 7.60
N ARG A 145 -9.42 -6.51 7.83
CA ARG A 145 -9.48 -7.95 7.58
C ARG A 145 -9.58 -8.22 6.09
N VAL A 146 -8.66 -9.03 5.57
CA VAL A 146 -8.63 -9.41 4.15
C VAL A 146 -8.67 -10.92 4.03
N MET A 147 -9.56 -11.41 3.17
CA MET A 147 -9.72 -12.83 2.89
C MET A 147 -8.64 -13.31 1.91
N MET A 148 -8.08 -14.50 2.13
CA MET A 148 -7.28 -15.19 1.13
C MET A 148 -8.22 -15.82 0.08
N ASN A 149 -8.00 -15.49 -1.18
CA ASN A 149 -8.81 -15.97 -2.30
C ASN A 149 -7.89 -16.27 -3.50
N PHE A 150 -7.91 -17.52 -3.98
CA PHE A 150 -7.01 -17.97 -5.03
C PHE A 150 -7.35 -17.39 -6.41
N ASP A 151 -8.63 -17.13 -6.71
CA ASP A 151 -9.03 -16.47 -7.97
C ASP A 151 -8.49 -15.04 -8.04
N ARG A 152 -8.50 -14.34 -6.90
CA ARG A 152 -7.88 -13.02 -6.78
C ARG A 152 -6.36 -13.10 -6.95
N TYR A 153 -5.70 -14.08 -6.33
CA TYR A 153 -4.26 -14.25 -6.50
C TYR A 153 -3.87 -14.67 -7.93
N TYR A 154 -4.74 -15.42 -8.61
CA TYR A 154 -4.57 -15.75 -10.03
C TYR A 154 -4.58 -14.48 -10.87
N TYR A 155 -5.61 -13.65 -10.68
CA TYR A 155 -5.77 -12.40 -11.44
C TYR A 155 -4.61 -11.44 -11.19
N HIS A 156 -4.22 -11.24 -9.92
CA HIS A 156 -3.07 -10.41 -9.61
C HIS A 156 -1.73 -11.03 -10.04
N ALA A 157 -1.61 -12.35 -10.15
CA ALA A 157 -0.40 -12.96 -10.72
C ALA A 157 -0.26 -12.60 -12.20
N ALA A 158 -1.37 -12.59 -12.97
CA ALA A 158 -1.36 -12.12 -14.35
C ALA A 158 -0.94 -10.64 -14.45
N GLN A 159 -1.50 -9.77 -13.60
CA GLN A 159 -1.10 -8.35 -13.57
C GLN A 159 0.38 -8.16 -13.15
N ASN A 160 0.89 -8.98 -12.22
CA ASN A 160 2.33 -8.97 -11.88
C ASN A 160 3.20 -9.44 -13.06
N ALA A 161 2.75 -10.45 -13.82
CA ALA A 161 3.50 -10.97 -14.95
C ALA A 161 3.74 -9.90 -16.02
N VAL A 162 2.71 -9.12 -16.36
CA VAL A 162 2.84 -8.03 -17.34
C VAL A 162 3.70 -6.88 -16.81
N ALA A 163 3.62 -6.56 -15.51
CA ALA A 163 4.49 -5.56 -14.89
C ALA A 163 5.97 -6.01 -14.87
N PHE A 164 6.23 -7.29 -14.57
CA PHE A 164 7.58 -7.85 -14.57
C PHE A 164 8.16 -7.94 -15.97
N ASP A 165 7.33 -8.26 -16.97
CA ASP A 165 7.70 -8.23 -18.38
C ASP A 165 8.07 -6.82 -18.83
N ALA A 166 7.27 -5.80 -18.47
CA ALA A 166 7.54 -4.40 -18.79
C ALA A 166 8.90 -3.91 -18.24
N TYR A 167 9.34 -4.43 -17.10
CA TYR A 167 10.64 -4.10 -16.49
C TYR A 167 11.81 -4.98 -16.98
N GLY A 168 11.54 -5.98 -17.83
CA GLY A 168 12.51 -6.96 -18.30
C GLY A 168 13.02 -7.91 -17.20
N ILE A 169 12.21 -8.16 -16.16
CA ILE A 169 12.58 -8.96 -14.97
C ILE A 169 11.74 -10.23 -14.83
N LEU A 170 10.88 -10.54 -15.81
CA LEU A 170 10.11 -11.78 -15.80
C LEU A 170 11.06 -12.98 -15.90
N GLY A 171 10.94 -13.91 -14.94
CA GLY A 171 11.82 -15.08 -14.84
C GLY A 171 13.13 -14.85 -14.06
N SER A 172 13.45 -13.61 -13.66
CA SER A 172 14.57 -13.36 -12.75
C SER A 172 14.33 -13.99 -11.37
N PRO A 173 15.35 -14.56 -10.70
CA PRO A 173 15.23 -15.11 -9.35
C PRO A 173 14.59 -14.12 -8.37
N VAL A 174 13.58 -14.58 -7.62
CA VAL A 174 12.84 -13.75 -6.66
C VAL A 174 13.24 -14.07 -5.22
N LEU A 175 13.58 -13.03 -4.46
CA LEU A 175 13.71 -13.04 -3.01
C LEU A 175 12.52 -12.33 -2.37
N LEU A 176 12.09 -12.80 -1.20
CA LEU A 176 11.15 -12.05 -0.36
C LEU A 176 11.87 -11.62 0.92
N TRP A 177 11.81 -10.35 1.27
CA TRP A 177 12.09 -9.87 2.62
C TRP A 177 10.86 -9.16 3.17
N MET A 178 9.91 -9.99 3.63
CA MET A 178 8.53 -9.59 3.93
C MET A 178 8.00 -10.33 5.15
N PRO A 179 7.16 -9.68 5.98
CA PRO A 179 6.62 -10.29 7.19
C PRO A 179 5.69 -11.47 6.89
N ILE A 180 5.65 -12.41 7.85
CA ILE A 180 4.73 -13.56 7.86
C ILE A 180 3.35 -13.18 8.44
N LEU A 181 2.39 -14.14 8.47
CA LEU A 181 1.08 -13.91 9.08
C LEU A 181 1.20 -13.41 10.53
N PRO A 182 0.33 -12.47 10.97
CA PRO A 182 -0.95 -12.08 10.35
C PRO A 182 -0.85 -11.07 9.19
N SER A 183 0.35 -10.56 8.87
CA SER A 183 0.54 -9.61 7.78
C SER A 183 0.08 -10.20 6.44
N THR A 184 -0.60 -9.37 5.64
CA THR A 184 -1.04 -9.68 4.29
C THR A 184 0.02 -9.39 3.22
N ALA A 185 1.29 -9.21 3.60
CA ALA A 185 2.35 -8.83 2.68
C ALA A 185 3.09 -10.04 2.07
N GLY A 186 3.73 -10.88 2.90
CA GLY A 186 4.62 -11.94 2.41
C GLY A 186 3.89 -13.08 1.71
N LEU A 187 2.88 -13.68 2.36
CA LEU A 187 2.22 -14.88 1.84
C LEU A 187 1.42 -14.63 0.53
N PRO A 188 0.68 -13.52 0.37
CA PRO A 188 0.06 -13.19 -0.92
C PRO A 188 1.09 -12.96 -2.04
N THR A 189 2.21 -12.31 -1.76
CA THR A 189 3.30 -12.17 -2.75
C THR A 189 3.87 -13.53 -3.14
N MET A 190 4.12 -14.43 -2.18
CA MET A 190 4.53 -15.81 -2.45
C MET A 190 3.57 -16.51 -3.43
N PHE A 191 2.26 -16.47 -3.18
CA PHE A 191 1.28 -17.11 -4.07
C PHE A 191 1.28 -16.52 -5.48
N ARG A 192 1.38 -15.20 -5.60
CA ARG A 192 1.43 -14.52 -6.92
C ARG A 192 2.70 -14.90 -7.68
N SER A 193 3.86 -14.88 -7.01
CA SER A 193 5.14 -15.26 -7.60
C SER A 193 5.15 -16.72 -8.09
N ILE A 194 4.64 -17.65 -7.27
CA ILE A 194 4.52 -19.05 -7.67
C ILE A 194 3.56 -19.20 -8.86
N LYS A 195 2.42 -18.52 -8.84
CA LYS A 195 1.43 -18.62 -9.92
C LYS A 195 1.92 -18.01 -11.23
N MET A 196 2.77 -16.99 -11.16
CA MET A 196 3.50 -16.43 -12.31
C MET A 196 4.60 -17.37 -12.83
N GLY A 197 4.81 -18.54 -12.21
CA GLY A 197 5.86 -19.48 -12.58
C GLY A 197 7.25 -19.10 -12.08
N ASN A 198 7.34 -18.12 -11.18
CA ASN A 198 8.60 -17.61 -10.64
C ASN A 198 8.64 -17.75 -9.11
N PRO A 199 8.70 -18.99 -8.57
CA PRO A 199 8.67 -19.22 -7.13
C PRO A 199 9.88 -18.58 -6.45
N PRO A 200 9.68 -17.87 -5.32
CA PRO A 200 10.79 -17.26 -4.59
C PRO A 200 11.81 -18.29 -4.10
N VAL A 201 13.10 -17.98 -4.28
CA VAL A 201 14.24 -18.85 -3.90
C VAL A 201 14.53 -18.82 -2.40
N ARG A 202 14.29 -17.67 -1.75
CA ARG A 202 14.36 -17.49 -0.29
C ARG A 202 13.25 -16.56 0.17
N TRP A 203 12.87 -16.72 1.44
CA TRP A 203 11.96 -15.85 2.13
C TRP A 203 12.52 -15.49 3.50
N PHE A 204 12.94 -14.24 3.64
CA PHE A 204 13.34 -13.62 4.89
C PHE A 204 12.14 -12.89 5.52
N SER A 205 11.95 -13.06 6.83
CA SER A 205 10.94 -12.34 7.62
C SER A 205 11.64 -11.33 8.53
N PRO A 206 11.37 -10.02 8.38
CA PRO A 206 11.94 -8.98 9.25
C PRO A 206 11.42 -9.05 10.69
N VAL A 207 10.30 -9.74 10.91
CA VAL A 207 9.66 -9.87 12.21
C VAL A 207 9.73 -11.31 12.69
N ALA A 208 10.20 -11.51 13.93
CA ALA A 208 10.30 -12.83 14.52
C ALA A 208 8.91 -13.37 14.88
N ALA A 209 8.68 -14.66 14.60
CA ALA A 209 7.41 -15.32 14.95
C ALA A 209 7.09 -15.25 16.46
N ARG A 210 8.13 -15.28 17.31
CA ARG A 210 8.00 -15.13 18.78
C ARG A 210 7.43 -13.78 19.21
N THR A 211 7.73 -12.72 18.47
CA THR A 211 7.28 -11.34 18.75
C THR A 211 5.81 -11.15 18.36
N ILE A 212 5.40 -11.78 17.25
CA ILE A 212 4.02 -11.68 16.73
C ILE A 212 3.03 -12.53 17.55
N ARG A 213 3.51 -13.58 18.25
CA ARG A 213 2.69 -14.59 18.94
C ARG A 213 1.44 -15.00 18.12
N PRO A 214 1.59 -15.43 16.86
CA PRO A 214 0.45 -15.77 16.01
C PRO A 214 -0.36 -16.89 16.66
N SER A 215 -1.70 -16.78 16.56
CA SER A 215 -2.60 -17.84 17.04
C SER A 215 -2.20 -19.19 16.44
N LEU A 216 -2.51 -20.29 17.15
CA LEU A 216 -2.17 -21.64 16.69
C LEU A 216 -2.70 -21.89 15.27
N THR A 217 -3.91 -21.42 14.96
CA THR A 217 -4.53 -21.46 13.63
C THR A 217 -3.67 -20.78 12.55
N LYS A 218 -3.09 -19.61 12.83
CA LYS A 218 -2.23 -18.88 11.88
C LYS A 218 -0.88 -19.59 11.66
N ARG A 219 -0.29 -20.15 12.72
CA ARG A 219 0.94 -20.97 12.61
C ARG A 219 0.70 -22.22 11.75
N LEU A 220 -0.39 -22.92 12.03
CA LEU A 220 -0.80 -24.09 11.25
C LEU A 220 -1.12 -23.73 9.80
N ALA A 221 -1.70 -22.55 9.52
CA ALA A 221 -1.96 -22.11 8.15
C ALA A 221 -0.67 -21.85 7.34
N ILE A 222 0.36 -21.22 7.94
CA ILE A 222 1.66 -21.04 7.28
C ILE A 222 2.31 -22.39 7.01
N ALA A 223 2.35 -23.25 8.05
CA ALA A 223 2.90 -24.61 7.91
C ALA A 223 2.15 -25.37 6.81
N TYR A 224 0.82 -25.34 6.83
CA TYR A 224 -0.03 -25.98 5.83
C TYR A 224 0.27 -25.46 4.42
N ALA A 225 0.32 -24.14 4.21
CA ALA A 225 0.64 -23.57 2.91
C ALA A 225 2.01 -24.04 2.38
N VAL A 226 3.04 -24.06 3.25
CA VAL A 226 4.38 -24.52 2.88
C VAL A 226 4.41 -26.03 2.59
N TYR A 227 3.81 -26.86 3.45
CA TYR A 227 3.83 -28.32 3.32
C TYR A 227 2.94 -28.79 2.17
N ALA A 228 1.70 -28.31 2.10
CA ALA A 228 0.77 -28.64 1.02
C ALA A 228 1.27 -28.11 -0.32
N GLY A 229 1.84 -26.90 -0.35
CA GLY A 229 2.44 -26.33 -1.54
C GLY A 229 3.57 -27.20 -2.11
N ARG A 230 4.49 -27.67 -1.25
CA ARG A 230 5.55 -28.61 -1.64
C ARG A 230 5.00 -29.96 -2.08
N LEU A 231 4.00 -30.49 -1.38
CA LEU A 231 3.36 -31.75 -1.73
C LEU A 231 2.67 -31.68 -3.11
N PHE A 232 2.18 -30.51 -3.49
CA PHE A 232 1.55 -30.26 -4.79
C PHE A 232 2.54 -29.80 -5.87
N GLY A 233 3.85 -29.97 -5.65
CA GLY A 233 4.88 -29.76 -6.66
C GLY A 233 5.39 -28.32 -6.80
N ALA A 234 4.95 -27.39 -5.94
CA ALA A 234 5.43 -26.00 -5.97
C ALA A 234 6.63 -25.79 -5.04
N THR A 235 7.61 -25.02 -5.51
CA THR A 235 8.74 -24.58 -4.68
C THR A 235 8.26 -23.49 -3.71
N PHE A 236 8.01 -23.87 -2.46
CA PHE A 236 7.71 -22.94 -1.37
C PHE A 236 8.93 -22.73 -0.48
N ALA A 237 9.50 -21.52 -0.53
CA ALA A 237 10.52 -21.10 0.42
C ALA A 237 9.94 -21.04 1.84
N ARG A 238 10.68 -21.57 2.81
CA ARG A 238 10.34 -21.44 4.23
C ARG A 238 10.77 -20.05 4.72
N PRO A 239 9.96 -19.38 5.55
CA PRO A 239 10.37 -18.11 6.13
C PRO A 239 11.51 -18.33 7.12
N GLU A 240 12.62 -17.62 6.91
CA GLU A 240 13.76 -17.51 7.80
C GLU A 240 13.72 -16.13 8.48
N TYR A 241 13.97 -16.06 9.79
CA TYR A 241 14.01 -14.78 10.48
C TYR A 241 15.33 -14.05 10.19
N VAL A 242 15.23 -12.88 9.58
CA VAL A 242 16.35 -11.96 9.34
C VAL A 242 15.85 -10.58 9.69
N SER A 243 16.32 -10.05 10.82
CA SER A 243 15.88 -8.74 11.33
C SER A 243 16.29 -7.60 10.39
N LEU A 244 15.67 -6.43 10.52
CA LEU A 244 16.01 -5.25 9.73
C LEU A 244 17.45 -4.74 9.94
N GLU A 245 18.09 -5.13 11.05
CA GLU A 245 19.50 -4.83 11.34
C GLU A 245 20.47 -5.75 10.59
N GLN A 246 19.97 -6.88 10.07
CA GLN A 246 20.75 -7.86 9.32
C GLN A 246 20.54 -7.70 7.81
N ALA A 247 20.49 -6.45 7.35
CA ALA A 247 20.33 -6.11 5.94
C ALA A 247 21.53 -6.58 5.10
N ASP A 248 22.71 -6.66 5.71
CA ASP A 248 23.94 -7.25 5.17
C ASP A 248 23.73 -8.68 4.66
N LYS A 249 22.99 -9.52 5.38
CA LYS A 249 22.68 -10.89 4.96
C LYS A 249 21.82 -10.93 3.70
N VAL A 250 20.89 -9.99 3.58
CA VAL A 250 20.01 -9.87 2.41
C VAL A 250 20.81 -9.35 1.21
N ALA A 251 21.68 -8.36 1.43
CA ALA A 251 22.59 -7.83 0.40
C ALA A 251 23.54 -8.93 -0.12
N ALA A 252 24.18 -9.69 0.77
CA ALA A 252 25.05 -10.80 0.39
C ALA A 252 24.31 -11.88 -0.43
N CYS A 253 23.07 -12.21 -0.04
CA CYS A 253 22.24 -13.16 -0.79
C CYS A 253 21.85 -12.63 -2.18
N LEU A 254 21.59 -11.33 -2.30
CA LEU A 254 21.36 -10.68 -3.60
C LEU A 254 22.58 -10.82 -4.51
N VAL A 255 23.78 -10.47 -4.01
CA VAL A 255 25.03 -10.58 -4.77
C VAL A 255 25.27 -12.02 -5.25
N GLU A 256 25.05 -13.02 -4.39
CA GLU A 256 25.18 -14.43 -4.77
C GLU A 256 24.27 -14.82 -5.96
N LEU A 257 23.06 -14.26 -6.03
CA LEU A 257 22.13 -14.50 -7.14
C LEU A 257 22.50 -13.71 -8.39
N LEU A 258 22.97 -12.46 -8.22
CA LEU A 258 23.41 -11.61 -9.32
C LEU A 258 24.62 -12.20 -10.05
N GLN A 259 25.56 -12.82 -9.33
CA GLN A 259 26.71 -13.54 -9.91
C GLN A 259 26.30 -14.69 -10.86
N ARG A 260 25.05 -15.16 -10.80
CA ARG A 260 24.51 -16.18 -11.71
C ARG A 260 23.99 -15.59 -13.03
N GLY A 261 24.07 -14.26 -13.23
CA GLY A 261 23.86 -13.57 -14.50
C GLY A 261 22.41 -13.36 -14.95
N ARG A 262 21.41 -13.66 -14.12
CA ARG A 262 19.96 -13.58 -14.50
C ARG A 262 19.22 -12.39 -13.87
N GLY A 263 19.95 -11.42 -13.30
CA GLY A 263 19.40 -10.39 -12.43
C GLY A 263 18.81 -10.99 -11.14
N CYS A 264 18.20 -10.14 -10.30
CA CYS A 264 17.45 -10.60 -9.13
C CYS A 264 16.37 -9.59 -8.73
N VAL A 265 15.22 -10.10 -8.27
CA VAL A 265 14.13 -9.27 -7.75
C VAL A 265 14.01 -9.48 -6.25
N LEU A 266 14.06 -8.41 -5.46
CA LEU A 266 13.75 -8.46 -4.03
C LEU A 266 12.40 -7.79 -3.76
N TRP A 267 11.42 -8.57 -3.31
CA TRP A 267 10.19 -8.01 -2.73
C TRP A 267 10.42 -7.55 -1.31
N THR A 268 10.26 -6.26 -1.05
CA THR A 268 10.42 -5.69 0.29
C THR A 268 9.68 -4.35 0.44
N LEU A 269 9.94 -3.61 1.51
CA LEU A 269 9.42 -2.26 1.72
C LEU A 269 10.43 -1.21 1.22
N PRO A 270 10.02 -0.01 0.79
CA PRO A 270 10.96 1.04 0.39
C PRO A 270 12.05 1.32 1.43
N SER A 271 11.70 1.47 2.72
CA SER A 271 12.69 1.67 3.79
C SER A 271 13.63 0.47 3.98
N SER A 272 13.13 -0.76 3.86
CA SER A 272 13.96 -1.96 3.90
C SER A 272 14.90 -2.05 2.70
N ALA A 273 14.47 -1.65 1.50
CA ALA A 273 15.34 -1.58 0.33
C ALA A 273 16.50 -0.62 0.55
N VAL A 274 16.25 0.56 1.12
CA VAL A 274 17.31 1.52 1.49
C VAL A 274 18.29 0.90 2.48
N ARG A 275 17.82 0.17 3.50
CA ARG A 275 18.71 -0.54 4.45
C ARG A 275 19.62 -1.55 3.76
N VAL A 276 19.12 -2.27 2.75
CA VAL A 276 19.96 -3.17 1.93
C VAL A 276 21.00 -2.36 1.16
N CYS A 277 20.62 -1.20 0.61
CA CYS A 277 21.54 -0.35 -0.14
C CYS A 277 22.62 0.25 0.78
N GLN A 278 22.28 0.69 1.99
CA GLN A 278 23.25 1.13 3.00
C GLN A 278 24.25 0.02 3.34
N ALA A 279 23.75 -1.19 3.64
CA ALA A 279 24.61 -2.34 3.93
C ALA A 279 25.50 -2.73 2.72
N ALA A 280 25.01 -2.54 1.50
CA ALA A 280 25.80 -2.74 0.29
C ALA A 280 26.90 -1.69 0.14
N VAL A 281 26.62 -0.41 0.41
CA VAL A 281 27.64 0.65 0.39
C VAL A 281 28.72 0.39 1.44
N GLU A 282 28.32 0.08 2.68
CA GLU A 282 29.25 -0.25 3.78
C GLU A 282 30.10 -1.49 3.45
N GLY A 283 29.49 -2.50 2.85
CA GLY A 283 30.14 -3.74 2.42
C GLY A 283 30.86 -3.66 1.07
N GLN A 284 30.87 -2.50 0.41
CA GLN A 284 31.39 -2.31 -0.96
C GLN A 284 30.85 -3.33 -1.97
N LEU A 285 29.56 -3.66 -1.86
CA LEU A 285 28.85 -4.59 -2.71
C LEU A 285 28.20 -3.87 -3.89
N ASP A 286 28.39 -4.39 -5.10
CA ASP A 286 27.67 -3.94 -6.29
C ASP A 286 26.33 -4.68 -6.42
N LEU A 287 25.23 -3.92 -6.48
CA LEU A 287 23.88 -4.45 -6.67
C LEU A 287 23.35 -4.20 -8.08
N SER A 288 24.22 -3.89 -9.04
CA SER A 288 23.87 -3.77 -10.46
C SER A 288 23.12 -5.00 -10.97
N GLY A 289 21.93 -4.77 -11.54
CA GLY A 289 21.02 -5.83 -11.99
C GLY A 289 20.01 -6.31 -10.93
N ALA A 290 20.05 -5.78 -9.71
CA ALA A 290 18.99 -5.95 -8.73
C ALA A 290 17.79 -5.04 -9.06
N THR A 291 16.58 -5.55 -8.85
CA THR A 291 15.35 -4.77 -8.88
C THR A 291 14.58 -4.97 -7.58
N PHE A 292 14.37 -3.89 -6.83
CA PHE A 292 13.54 -3.89 -5.63
C PHE A 292 12.07 -3.73 -6.02
N ALA A 293 11.26 -4.76 -5.79
CA ALA A 293 9.82 -4.67 -5.91
C ALA A 293 9.23 -4.22 -4.57
N VAL A 294 8.86 -2.94 -4.48
CA VAL A 294 8.56 -2.28 -3.22
C VAL A 294 7.09 -1.96 -3.06
N ALA A 295 6.57 -2.07 -1.84
CA ALA A 295 5.18 -1.73 -1.55
C ALA A 295 4.94 -1.33 -0.10
N GLY A 296 3.85 -0.62 0.13
CA GLY A 296 3.29 -0.36 1.47
C GLY A 296 3.84 0.86 2.19
N GLU A 297 4.80 1.56 1.61
CA GLU A 297 5.28 2.90 1.98
C GLU A 297 5.44 3.74 0.71
N PRO A 298 5.47 5.08 0.81
CA PRO A 298 5.82 5.93 -0.33
C PRO A 298 7.26 5.66 -0.82
N LEU A 299 7.41 5.48 -2.14
CA LEU A 299 8.70 5.47 -2.82
C LEU A 299 9.06 6.91 -3.23
N THR A 300 9.78 7.61 -2.35
CA THR A 300 10.17 9.01 -2.56
C THR A 300 11.41 9.14 -3.42
N GLU A 301 11.68 10.35 -3.90
CA GLU A 301 12.87 10.64 -4.70
C GLU A 301 14.16 10.33 -3.93
N ALA A 302 14.20 10.63 -2.62
CA ALA A 302 15.33 10.30 -1.75
C ALA A 302 15.64 8.80 -1.78
N LYS A 303 14.63 7.96 -1.52
CA LYS A 303 14.79 6.49 -1.51
C LYS A 303 15.17 5.96 -2.88
N THR A 304 14.60 6.51 -3.95
CA THR A 304 14.96 6.11 -5.32
C THR A 304 16.41 6.46 -5.63
N LYS A 305 16.90 7.65 -5.23
CA LYS A 305 18.31 8.04 -5.38
C LYS A 305 19.24 7.10 -4.62
N GLU A 306 18.91 6.76 -3.38
CA GLU A 306 19.69 5.80 -2.56
C GLU A 306 19.74 4.41 -3.19
N ILE A 307 18.63 3.93 -3.76
CA ILE A 307 18.57 2.65 -4.48
C ILE A 307 19.40 2.69 -5.78
N SER A 308 19.29 3.77 -6.56
CA SER A 308 20.04 3.92 -7.80
C SER A 308 21.54 4.11 -7.59
N ALA A 309 21.96 4.65 -6.45
CA ALA A 309 23.37 4.85 -6.11
C ALA A 309 24.18 3.54 -6.05
N VAL A 310 23.53 2.40 -5.77
CA VAL A 310 24.15 1.06 -5.76
C VAL A 310 23.92 0.27 -7.05
N GLY A 311 23.49 0.93 -8.13
CA GLY A 311 23.23 0.31 -9.44
C GLY A 311 21.91 -0.45 -9.55
N ALA A 312 21.09 -0.42 -8.51
CA ALA A 312 19.80 -1.11 -8.48
C ALA A 312 18.64 -0.24 -8.99
N ARG A 313 17.52 -0.89 -9.30
CA ARG A 313 16.27 -0.23 -9.73
C ARG A 313 15.14 -0.54 -8.74
N ALA A 314 14.09 0.27 -8.73
CA ALA A 314 12.88 0.01 -7.97
C ALA A 314 11.66 -0.07 -8.89
N ILE A 315 10.75 -1.00 -8.61
CA ILE A 315 9.39 -1.04 -9.15
C ILE A 315 8.42 -0.83 -7.98
N ASN A 316 7.63 0.24 -8.06
CA ASN A 316 6.64 0.55 -7.04
C ASN A 316 5.36 -0.27 -7.26
N MET A 317 4.81 -0.88 -6.22
CA MET A 317 3.47 -1.46 -6.23
C MET A 317 2.59 -0.70 -5.23
N TYR A 318 1.67 0.08 -5.76
CA TYR A 318 0.70 0.79 -4.94
C TYR A 318 -0.48 -0.11 -4.62
N ALA A 319 -0.75 -0.28 -3.33
CA ALA A 319 -1.81 -1.15 -2.85
C ALA A 319 -2.29 -0.72 -1.46
N SER A 320 -3.57 -0.97 -1.20
CA SER A 320 -4.17 -0.90 0.13
C SER A 320 -4.91 -2.21 0.44
N ALA A 321 -5.31 -2.40 1.70
CA ALA A 321 -6.01 -3.61 2.08
C ALA A 321 -7.47 -3.61 1.62
N GLU A 322 -8.06 -2.41 1.58
CA GLU A 322 -9.43 -2.10 1.23
C GLU A 322 -9.65 -2.17 -0.27
N VAL A 323 -8.71 -1.63 -1.05
CA VAL A 323 -8.80 -1.56 -2.50
C VAL A 323 -8.15 -2.79 -3.15
N GLY A 324 -7.04 -3.28 -2.60
CA GLY A 324 -6.20 -4.30 -3.23
C GLY A 324 -5.00 -3.68 -3.94
N ILE A 325 -4.46 -4.35 -4.96
CA ILE A 325 -3.42 -3.76 -5.82
C ILE A 325 -4.08 -2.71 -6.70
N ILE A 326 -3.59 -1.48 -6.64
CA ILE A 326 -4.11 -0.34 -7.39
C ILE A 326 -3.31 -0.15 -8.67
N GLY A 327 -1.99 -0.30 -8.62
CA GLY A 327 -1.12 -0.04 -9.76
C GLY A 327 0.30 -0.56 -9.58
N PHE A 328 1.03 -0.58 -10.69
CA PHE A 328 2.46 -0.91 -10.76
C PHE A 328 3.24 0.24 -11.38
N GLY A 329 4.48 0.41 -10.95
CA GLY A 329 5.39 1.44 -11.43
C GLY A 329 5.48 1.48 -12.95
N CYS A 330 5.57 2.67 -13.52
CA CYS A 330 5.84 2.83 -14.94
C CYS A 330 7.26 2.37 -15.28
N ALA A 331 7.43 1.60 -16.36
CA ALA A 331 8.73 1.14 -16.85
C ALA A 331 9.33 2.05 -17.92
N GLY A 332 8.56 3.05 -18.39
CA GLY A 332 8.95 4.01 -19.41
C GLY A 332 9.27 5.37 -18.83
N GLN A 333 8.83 6.43 -19.52
CA GLN A 333 9.00 7.80 -19.03
C GLN A 333 8.10 8.09 -17.82
N THR A 334 8.71 8.51 -16.71
CA THR A 334 8.03 8.81 -15.45
C THR A 334 7.99 10.32 -15.15
N ALA A 335 6.92 10.79 -14.52
CA ALA A 335 6.79 12.16 -14.01
C ALA A 335 7.31 12.31 -12.56
N ALA A 336 7.33 11.22 -11.79
CA ALA A 336 7.85 11.18 -10.43
C ALA A 336 8.39 9.79 -10.08
N SER A 337 9.07 9.66 -8.93
CA SER A 337 9.64 8.39 -8.45
C SER A 337 8.60 7.31 -8.14
N ASP A 338 7.37 7.73 -7.82
CA ASP A 338 6.24 6.86 -7.47
C ASP A 338 5.20 6.74 -8.59
N ASP A 339 5.56 7.11 -9.81
CA ASP A 339 4.69 7.05 -10.98
C ASP A 339 4.26 5.61 -11.31
N ILE A 340 2.96 5.36 -11.26
CA ILE A 340 2.34 4.04 -11.47
C ILE A 340 1.30 4.08 -12.59
N HIS A 341 1.18 2.99 -13.33
CA HIS A 341 0.00 2.69 -14.13
C HIS A 341 -1.14 2.20 -13.22
N LEU A 342 -2.29 2.86 -13.31
CA LEU A 342 -3.53 2.40 -12.69
C LEU A 342 -3.99 1.11 -13.37
N LEU A 343 -4.32 0.09 -12.57
CA LEU A 343 -4.96 -1.15 -13.03
C LEU A 343 -6.44 -0.88 -13.35
N MET A 344 -6.67 -0.21 -14.47
CA MET A 344 -7.99 0.21 -14.94
C MET A 344 -8.93 -0.98 -15.21
N ASP A 345 -8.38 -2.17 -15.48
CA ASP A 345 -9.13 -3.42 -15.62
C ASP A 345 -9.78 -3.88 -14.31
N PHE A 346 -9.28 -3.41 -13.17
CA PHE A 346 -9.71 -3.83 -11.83
C PHE A 346 -10.42 -2.71 -11.04
N HIS A 347 -10.05 -1.45 -11.30
CA HIS A 347 -10.55 -0.28 -10.58
C HIS A 347 -10.98 0.85 -11.52
N ALA A 348 -11.95 1.64 -11.07
CA ALA A 348 -12.16 2.99 -11.56
C ALA A 348 -11.80 3.98 -10.45
N VAL A 349 -11.15 5.09 -10.81
CA VAL A 349 -10.68 6.10 -9.86
C VAL A 349 -11.09 7.47 -10.34
N ILE A 350 -11.71 8.25 -9.46
CA ILE A 350 -11.95 9.68 -9.68
C ILE A 350 -11.29 10.48 -8.56
N GLN A 351 -11.11 11.78 -8.81
CA GLN A 351 -10.63 12.71 -7.78
C GLN A 351 -11.74 13.66 -7.38
N HIS A 352 -11.72 14.08 -6.12
CA HIS A 352 -12.47 15.25 -5.69
C HIS A 352 -11.65 16.13 -4.76
N ARG A 353 -12.00 17.42 -4.77
CA ARG A 353 -11.47 18.37 -3.82
C ARG A 353 -11.95 18.00 -2.41
N ARG A 354 -11.01 17.81 -1.50
CA ARG A 354 -11.22 17.55 -0.08
C ARG A 354 -10.54 18.66 0.70
N GLU A 355 -11.34 19.43 1.42
CA GLU A 355 -10.79 20.38 2.39
C GLU A 355 -10.14 19.61 3.52
N THR A 356 -8.87 19.91 3.78
CA THR A 356 -8.18 19.38 4.96
C THR A 356 -8.64 20.20 6.17
N PRO A 357 -8.98 19.56 7.31
CA PRO A 357 -9.61 20.27 8.43
C PRO A 357 -8.79 21.40 9.07
N PHE A 358 -7.48 21.50 8.80
CA PHE A 358 -6.59 22.46 9.45
C PHE A 358 -5.59 23.01 8.41
N GLY A 359 -5.48 24.35 8.30
CA GLY A 359 -4.55 25.04 7.39
C GLY A 359 -5.14 25.59 6.08
N GLY A 360 -6.45 25.39 5.82
CA GLY A 360 -7.13 25.93 4.63
C GLY A 360 -6.66 25.37 3.28
N ALA A 361 -5.85 24.30 3.32
CA ALA A 361 -5.37 23.61 2.12
C ALA A 361 -6.39 22.53 1.68
N SER A 362 -6.62 22.43 0.38
CA SER A 362 -7.45 21.38 -0.21
C SER A 362 -6.57 20.41 -0.97
N VAL A 363 -6.85 19.11 -0.85
CA VAL A 363 -6.20 18.06 -1.65
C VAL A 363 -7.17 17.44 -2.65
N ASN A 364 -6.65 16.84 -3.72
CA ASN A 364 -7.43 16.07 -4.68
C ASN A 364 -7.43 14.59 -4.28
N ALA A 365 -8.30 14.23 -3.32
CA ALA A 365 -8.40 12.89 -2.77
C ALA A 365 -8.91 11.89 -3.81
N PHE A 366 -8.36 10.67 -3.78
CA PHE A 366 -8.80 9.57 -4.64
C PHE A 366 -10.07 8.91 -4.09
N LEU A 367 -11.03 8.64 -4.98
CA LEU A 367 -12.18 7.79 -4.72
C LEU A 367 -12.09 6.54 -5.60
N PHE A 368 -12.11 5.38 -4.96
CA PHE A 368 -12.01 4.09 -5.63
C PHE A 368 -13.38 3.43 -5.79
N THR A 369 -13.56 2.81 -6.96
CA THR A 369 -14.70 1.95 -7.27
C THR A 369 -14.16 0.62 -7.78
N SER A 370 -14.62 -0.48 -7.19
CA SER A 370 -14.25 -1.84 -7.63
C SER A 370 -14.93 -2.14 -8.97
N LEU A 371 -14.28 -2.90 -9.87
CA LEU A 371 -14.92 -3.35 -11.12
C LEU A 371 -15.19 -4.85 -11.14
N LEU A 372 -14.44 -5.62 -10.36
CA LEU A 372 -14.46 -7.08 -10.41
C LEU A 372 -14.91 -7.70 -9.09
N SER A 373 -15.64 -8.81 -9.20
CA SER A 373 -16.04 -9.64 -8.05
C SER A 373 -14.88 -10.24 -7.25
N LYS A 374 -13.65 -10.07 -7.73
CA LYS A 374 -12.41 -10.50 -7.07
C LYS A 374 -11.85 -9.43 -6.11
N ALA A 375 -12.42 -8.22 -6.08
CA ALA A 375 -11.98 -7.15 -5.20
C ALA A 375 -12.12 -7.52 -3.71
N PRO A 376 -11.19 -7.10 -2.82
CA PRO A 376 -11.26 -7.40 -1.39
C PRO A 376 -12.53 -6.86 -0.71
N LYS A 377 -12.91 -5.63 -1.04
CA LYS A 377 -14.11 -4.95 -0.57
C LYS A 377 -14.95 -4.54 -1.76
N MET A 378 -16.23 -4.32 -1.54
CA MET A 378 -17.12 -3.70 -2.52
C MET A 378 -17.02 -2.19 -2.35
N LEU A 379 -16.40 -1.50 -3.32
CA LEU A 379 -16.20 -0.05 -3.28
C LEU A 379 -17.01 0.65 -4.38
N LEU A 380 -17.69 1.73 -4.01
CA LEU A 380 -18.31 2.70 -4.92
C LEU A 380 -18.02 4.11 -4.39
N ASN A 381 -17.15 4.85 -5.08
CA ASN A 381 -16.69 6.18 -4.68
C ASN A 381 -16.19 6.23 -3.21
N VAL A 382 -15.20 5.42 -2.86
CA VAL A 382 -14.67 5.33 -1.48
C VAL A 382 -13.27 5.95 -1.38
N GLU A 383 -13.07 6.87 -0.43
CA GLU A 383 -11.75 7.44 -0.15
C GLU A 383 -10.79 6.37 0.44
N SER A 384 -9.53 6.36 0.00
CA SER A 384 -8.47 5.55 0.65
C SER A 384 -7.76 6.26 1.79
N GLY A 385 -7.84 7.59 1.85
CA GLY A 385 -6.95 8.43 2.67
C GLY A 385 -5.73 8.97 1.92
N ASP A 386 -5.68 8.75 0.60
CA ASP A 386 -4.59 9.19 -0.28
C ASP A 386 -5.07 10.17 -1.35
N HIS A 387 -4.13 11.02 -1.80
CA HIS A 387 -4.28 11.97 -2.89
C HIS A 387 -3.04 11.93 -3.80
N GLY A 388 -3.14 12.56 -4.96
CA GLY A 388 -2.03 12.67 -5.91
C GLY A 388 -2.50 13.31 -7.20
N VAL A 389 -1.80 13.03 -8.30
CA VAL A 389 -2.22 13.44 -9.64
C VAL A 389 -2.71 12.21 -10.40
N ILE A 390 -3.77 12.37 -11.20
CA ILE A 390 -4.17 11.41 -12.23
C ILE A 390 -3.93 12.06 -13.58
N GLU A 391 -3.20 11.38 -14.45
CA GLU A 391 -2.87 11.86 -15.79
C GLU A 391 -2.93 10.70 -16.79
N THR A 392 -3.64 10.88 -17.90
CA THR A 392 -3.52 9.96 -19.04
C THR A 392 -2.29 10.34 -19.85
N ARG A 393 -1.35 9.42 -20.02
CA ARG A 393 -0.06 9.70 -20.68
C ARG A 393 0.41 8.54 -21.56
N HIS A 394 1.15 8.89 -22.60
CA HIS A 394 1.91 7.96 -23.44
C HIS A 394 3.37 7.91 -22.96
N CYS A 395 3.71 6.89 -22.18
CA CYS A 395 5.03 6.73 -21.55
C CYS A 395 6.00 5.82 -22.33
N GLY A 396 5.52 5.15 -23.39
CA GLY A 396 6.26 4.24 -24.26
C GLY A 396 6.57 2.87 -23.68
N CYS A 397 5.89 2.42 -22.62
CA CYS A 397 6.20 1.13 -21.98
C CYS A 397 5.16 0.04 -22.30
N ALA A 398 5.53 -1.22 -22.10
CA ALA A 398 4.66 -2.36 -22.41
C ALA A 398 3.31 -2.37 -21.65
N LEU A 399 3.19 -1.68 -20.51
CA LEU A 399 1.91 -1.52 -19.81
C LEU A 399 0.97 -0.58 -20.57
N GLU A 400 1.50 0.50 -21.15
CA GLU A 400 0.74 1.40 -22.03
C GLU A 400 0.27 0.66 -23.29
N GLU A 401 1.13 -0.15 -23.90
CA GLU A 401 0.78 -0.97 -25.07
C GLU A 401 -0.39 -1.93 -24.81
N LEU A 402 -0.59 -2.33 -23.54
CA LEU A 402 -1.74 -3.13 -23.11
C LEU A 402 -3.01 -2.31 -22.90
N GLY A 403 -2.93 -0.99 -22.97
CA GLY A 403 -4.03 -0.06 -22.74
C GLY A 403 -4.09 0.52 -21.33
N LEU A 404 -3.07 0.32 -20.48
CA LEU A 404 -2.98 0.94 -19.15
C LEU A 404 -2.38 2.33 -19.28
N THR A 405 -3.16 3.32 -19.74
CA THR A 405 -2.67 4.67 -20.06
C THR A 405 -2.79 5.68 -18.92
N ASP A 406 -3.53 5.37 -17.86
CA ASP A 406 -3.74 6.28 -16.74
C ASP A 406 -2.65 6.10 -15.68
N HIS A 407 -1.98 7.20 -15.38
CA HIS A 407 -0.91 7.29 -14.41
C HIS A 407 -1.39 7.92 -13.11
N LEU A 408 -0.93 7.38 -11.99
CA LEU A 408 -1.00 8.03 -10.68
C LEU A 408 0.41 8.37 -10.22
N TYR A 409 0.65 9.58 -9.72
CA TYR A 409 1.96 9.97 -9.20
C TYR A 409 1.84 11.05 -8.12
N ASN A 410 2.93 11.28 -7.39
CA ASN A 410 2.95 12.11 -6.19
C ASN A 410 1.89 11.66 -5.18
N ILE A 411 1.82 10.34 -4.98
CA ILE A 411 0.81 9.69 -4.14
C ILE A 411 1.18 9.89 -2.68
N ARG A 412 0.34 10.63 -1.97
CA ARG A 412 0.58 11.00 -0.57
C ARG A 412 -0.68 10.79 0.23
N SER A 413 -0.51 10.38 1.46
CA SER A 413 -1.62 10.31 2.40
C SER A 413 -1.85 11.70 2.98
N PHE A 414 -3.10 12.17 2.99
CA PHE A 414 -3.45 13.48 3.57
C PHE A 414 -3.76 13.39 5.08
N ASP A 415 -3.33 12.31 5.72
CA ASP A 415 -3.40 12.18 7.17
C ASP A 415 -2.41 13.12 7.87
N LYS A 416 -2.84 13.59 9.04
CA LYS A 416 -2.28 14.73 9.78
C LYS A 416 -1.18 14.28 10.75
N LEU A 417 -0.22 15.16 10.99
CA LEU A 417 0.37 15.33 12.31
C LEU A 417 -0.21 16.63 12.87
N THR A 418 -0.80 16.60 14.06
CA THR A 418 -1.43 17.77 14.67
C THR A 418 -0.66 18.18 15.93
N GLY A 419 -0.39 19.47 16.09
CA GLY A 419 0.25 20.01 17.28
C GLY A 419 -0.20 21.45 17.53
N GLU A 420 -0.66 21.76 18.75
CA GLU A 420 -1.16 23.09 19.17
C GLU A 420 -2.22 23.68 18.23
N GLY A 421 -3.15 22.85 17.74
CA GLY A 421 -4.23 23.26 16.84
C GLY A 421 -3.79 23.54 15.39
N MET A 422 -2.51 23.33 15.05
CA MET A 422 -1.96 23.51 13.72
C MET A 422 -1.56 22.16 13.09
N SER A 423 -1.67 22.05 11.77
CA SER A 423 -1.27 20.84 11.01
C SER A 423 -0.60 21.25 9.71
N PHE A 424 0.60 20.74 9.46
CA PHE A 424 1.23 20.83 8.14
C PHE A 424 0.79 19.64 7.26
N VAL A 425 0.75 19.87 5.95
CA VAL A 425 0.55 18.78 4.99
C VAL A 425 1.77 17.87 5.05
N GLY A 426 1.56 16.56 5.16
CA GLY A 426 2.63 15.59 5.34
C GLY A 426 3.69 15.59 4.23
N THR A 427 3.41 16.18 3.06
CA THR A 427 4.36 16.30 1.95
C THR A 427 5.57 17.17 2.28
N ASP A 428 5.36 18.31 2.95
CA ASP A 428 6.45 19.23 3.30
C ASP A 428 7.33 18.62 4.39
N LEU A 429 6.71 18.00 5.40
CA LEU A 429 7.41 17.30 6.47
C LEU A 429 8.19 16.08 5.95
N LEU A 430 7.62 15.33 5.00
CA LEU A 430 8.28 14.19 4.38
C LEU A 430 9.57 14.61 3.65
N ARG A 431 9.51 15.70 2.85
CA ARG A 431 10.69 16.27 2.19
C ARG A 431 11.76 16.69 3.20
N ILE A 432 11.35 17.35 4.29
CA ILE A 432 12.30 17.77 5.32
C ILE A 432 13.00 16.55 5.94
N ILE A 433 12.23 15.55 6.36
CA ILE A 433 12.73 14.35 7.04
C ILE A 433 13.61 13.48 6.12
N GLU A 434 13.22 13.26 4.87
CA GLU A 434 13.93 12.32 3.99
C GLU A 434 14.98 12.96 3.07
N GLU A 435 14.95 14.29 2.88
CA GLU A 435 15.89 14.97 1.98
C GLU A 435 16.71 16.05 2.69
N VAL A 436 16.05 16.98 3.39
CA VAL A 436 16.76 18.14 3.96
C VAL A 436 17.64 17.73 5.13
N LEU A 437 17.11 16.93 6.07
CA LEU A 437 17.88 16.52 7.24
C LEU A 437 19.06 15.62 6.87
N PRO A 438 18.90 14.56 6.05
CA PRO A 438 20.04 13.75 5.61
C PRO A 438 21.10 14.56 4.86
N ALA A 439 20.68 15.48 3.97
CA ALA A 439 21.63 16.30 3.21
C ALA A 439 22.44 17.27 4.09
N LYS A 440 21.86 17.78 5.18
CA LYS A 440 22.52 18.74 6.08
C LYS A 440 23.29 18.08 7.22
N PHE A 441 22.74 17.03 7.81
CA PHE A 441 23.25 16.42 9.05
C PHE A 441 23.86 15.02 8.83
N GLY A 442 23.80 14.47 7.61
CA GLY A 442 24.32 13.14 7.28
C GLY A 442 23.30 12.01 7.53
N GLY A 443 23.71 10.77 7.29
CA GLY A 443 22.81 9.61 7.34
C GLY A 443 21.93 9.46 6.09
N ALA A 444 21.00 8.52 6.15
CA ALA A 444 20.05 8.21 5.07
C ALA A 444 18.62 8.67 5.39
N SER A 445 17.75 8.57 4.39
CA SER A 445 16.31 8.85 4.51
C SER A 445 15.60 8.03 5.60
N THR A 446 16.18 6.89 6.01
CA THR A 446 15.65 5.97 7.03
C THR A 446 16.16 6.24 8.44
N ASP A 447 17.07 7.20 8.62
CA ASP A 447 17.68 7.54 9.92
C ASP A 447 16.92 8.63 10.68
N TYR A 448 15.95 9.26 10.02
CA TYR A 448 15.14 10.35 10.55
C TYR A 448 13.66 9.95 10.55
N GLN A 449 12.93 10.36 11.59
CA GLN A 449 11.49 10.15 11.69
C GLN A 449 10.86 11.24 12.55
N MET A 450 9.65 11.70 12.18
CA MET A 450 8.84 12.57 13.02
C MET A 450 7.72 11.76 13.67
N VAL A 451 7.59 11.87 14.99
CA VAL A 451 6.63 11.14 15.80
C VAL A 451 5.78 12.11 16.61
N GLU A 452 4.47 12.01 16.47
CA GLU A 452 3.50 12.65 17.36
C GLU A 452 3.38 11.84 18.65
N ASP A 453 3.73 12.47 19.76
CA ASP A 453 3.63 11.96 21.11
C ASP A 453 2.57 12.75 21.89
N GLU A 454 1.60 12.07 22.48
CA GLU A 454 0.72 12.63 23.50
C GLU A 454 1.32 12.36 24.89
N ASP A 455 1.53 13.40 25.69
CA ASP A 455 1.95 13.24 27.08
C ASP A 455 0.80 12.84 28.01
N GLU A 456 1.10 12.50 29.28
CA GLU A 456 0.09 12.12 30.28
C GLU A 456 -0.92 13.24 30.61
N ARG A 457 -0.65 14.47 30.17
CA ARG A 457 -1.52 15.65 30.32
C ARG A 457 -2.27 16.00 29.03
N ALA A 458 -2.21 15.11 28.02
CA ALA A 458 -2.80 15.30 26.68
C ALA A 458 -2.22 16.48 25.88
N TYR A 459 -1.02 16.97 26.22
CA TYR A 459 -0.27 17.86 25.34
C TYR A 459 0.37 17.05 24.23
N THR A 460 0.12 17.46 22.99
CA THR A 460 0.71 16.86 21.80
C THR A 460 2.06 17.52 21.53
N SER A 461 3.14 16.73 21.51
CA SER A 461 4.47 17.17 21.12
C SER A 461 4.96 16.38 19.90
N LEU A 462 5.83 16.99 19.09
CA LEU A 462 6.42 16.35 17.93
C LEU A 462 7.88 16.02 18.20
N SER A 463 8.19 14.73 18.33
CA SER A 463 9.54 14.24 18.47
C SER A 463 10.17 14.00 17.10
N VAL A 464 11.33 14.61 16.85
CA VAL A 464 12.18 14.26 15.70
C VAL A 464 13.20 13.22 16.17
N LEU A 465 12.96 11.97 15.82
CA LEU A 465 13.89 10.88 16.10
C LEU A 465 15.04 10.94 15.10
N VAL A 466 16.27 10.88 15.61
CA VAL A 466 17.48 10.80 14.79
C VAL A 466 18.31 9.62 15.25
N SER A 467 18.63 8.73 14.30
CA SER A 467 19.46 7.56 14.56
C SER A 467 20.81 7.97 15.16
N PRO A 468 21.27 7.30 16.23
CA PRO A 468 22.61 7.55 16.78
C PRO A 468 23.74 7.35 15.75
N GLU A 469 23.50 6.55 14.72
CA GLU A 469 24.45 6.26 13.63
C GLU A 469 24.77 7.47 12.74
N VAL A 470 23.92 8.51 12.77
CA VAL A 470 24.18 9.79 12.08
C VAL A 470 25.43 10.50 12.64
N GLY A 471 25.85 10.18 13.87
CA GLY A 471 26.96 10.87 14.55
C GLY A 471 26.49 12.10 15.34
N GLU A 472 27.42 12.95 15.79
CA GLU A 472 27.09 14.14 16.58
C GLU A 472 26.32 15.17 15.76
N ILE A 473 25.22 15.69 16.31
CA ILE A 473 24.40 16.73 15.69
C ILE A 473 24.13 17.84 16.70
N ASP A 474 24.01 19.08 16.21
CA ASP A 474 23.42 20.17 16.98
C ASP A 474 21.89 20.09 16.89
N GLU A 475 21.26 19.68 17.99
CA GLU A 475 19.81 19.49 18.08
C GLU A 475 19.04 20.81 17.90
N ALA A 476 19.59 21.93 18.36
CA ALA A 476 18.95 23.23 18.21
C ALA A 476 19.00 23.71 16.76
N GLU A 477 20.14 23.50 16.09
CA GLU A 477 20.27 23.80 14.66
C GLU A 477 19.38 22.90 13.80
N LEU A 478 19.16 21.64 14.21
CA LEU A 478 18.21 20.74 13.56
C LEU A 478 16.78 21.29 13.63
N VAL A 479 16.31 21.65 14.83
CA VAL A 479 14.97 22.24 15.02
C VAL A 479 14.82 23.53 14.20
N LYS A 480 15.83 24.40 14.25
CA LYS A 480 15.85 25.64 13.46
C LYS A 480 15.78 25.38 11.96
N THR A 481 16.43 24.34 11.47
CA THR A 481 16.37 23.94 10.05
C THR A 481 14.95 23.54 9.66
N ILE A 482 14.29 22.72 10.49
CA ILE A 482 12.91 22.28 10.22
C ILE A 482 11.98 23.50 10.15
N LEU A 483 12.02 24.38 11.15
CA LEU A 483 11.19 25.57 11.21
C LEU A 483 11.45 26.52 10.03
N ALA A 484 12.72 26.70 9.65
CA ALA A 484 13.10 27.51 8.50
C ALA A 484 12.53 26.93 7.20
N GLU A 485 12.60 25.62 6.98
CA GLU A 485 11.99 24.98 5.79
C GLU A 485 10.46 25.10 5.77
N LEU A 486 9.81 24.92 6.92
CA LEU A 486 8.35 25.08 7.03
C LEU A 486 7.90 26.53 6.76
N SER A 487 8.74 27.51 7.08
CA SER A 487 8.45 28.93 6.84
C SER A 487 8.63 29.39 5.38
N LYS A 488 9.19 28.55 4.49
CA LYS A 488 9.43 28.94 3.07
C LYS A 488 8.15 29.14 2.24
N GLY A 489 6.99 28.79 2.80
CA GLY A 489 5.70 28.93 2.15
C GLY A 489 5.08 30.34 2.18
N LYS A 490 3.76 30.40 1.96
CA LYS A 490 2.91 31.60 2.07
C LYS A 490 2.80 32.08 3.52
N ASP A 491 2.18 33.24 3.74
CA ASP A 491 2.00 33.86 5.06
C ASP A 491 1.45 32.91 6.12
N THR A 492 0.50 32.04 5.75
CA THR A 492 -0.05 31.01 6.63
C THR A 492 1.02 30.02 7.12
N GLN A 493 1.93 29.58 6.25
CA GLN A 493 2.99 28.62 6.59
C GLN A 493 4.06 29.27 7.48
N ARG A 494 4.38 30.54 7.24
CA ARG A 494 5.25 31.35 8.14
C ARG A 494 4.64 31.48 9.53
N MET A 495 3.36 31.84 9.62
CA MET A 495 2.64 31.95 10.89
C MET A 495 2.60 30.62 11.65
N MET A 496 2.32 29.51 10.95
CA MET A 496 2.30 28.18 11.57
C MET A 496 3.68 27.76 12.10
N ALA A 497 4.75 28.03 11.34
CA ALA A 497 6.12 27.73 11.76
C ALA A 497 6.52 28.57 12.99
N GLU A 498 6.16 29.85 13.01
CA GLU A 498 6.39 30.74 14.15
C GLU A 498 5.65 30.26 15.41
N MET A 499 4.38 29.83 15.27
CA MET A 499 3.64 29.26 16.39
C MET A 499 4.27 27.97 16.93
N TRP A 500 4.74 27.07 16.05
CA TRP A 500 5.48 25.88 16.47
C TRP A 500 6.78 26.22 17.18
N SER A 501 7.46 27.29 16.75
CA SER A 501 8.66 27.79 17.43
C SER A 501 8.35 28.33 18.82
N GLN A 502 7.27 29.10 18.99
CA GLN A 502 6.89 29.70 20.28
C GLN A 502 6.40 28.66 21.29
N ALA A 503 5.74 27.61 20.81
CA ALA A 503 5.23 26.53 21.64
C ALA A 503 6.25 25.41 21.93
N ASP A 504 7.50 25.55 21.47
CA ASP A 504 8.57 24.54 21.64
C ASP A 504 8.11 23.12 21.22
N MET A 505 7.45 23.06 20.07
CA MET A 505 6.71 21.87 19.63
C MET A 505 7.61 20.72 19.16
N LEU A 506 8.81 21.04 18.69
CA LEU A 506 9.74 20.09 18.10
C LEU A 506 10.82 19.73 19.11
N ARG A 507 10.92 18.44 19.44
CA ARG A 507 11.97 17.91 20.34
C ARG A 507 12.81 16.88 19.64
N VAL A 508 14.13 17.00 19.70
CA VAL A 508 15.02 15.98 19.14
C VAL A 508 15.17 14.84 20.13
N LYS A 509 15.07 13.61 19.64
CA LYS A 509 15.35 12.40 20.42
C LYS A 509 16.40 11.57 19.68
N ARG A 510 17.56 11.38 20.33
CA ARG A 510 18.66 10.57 19.81
C ARG A 510 18.38 9.08 20.04
N MET A 511 17.60 8.49 19.14
CA MET A 511 17.26 7.07 19.16
C MET A 511 16.90 6.58 17.77
N ARG A 512 17.02 5.27 17.53
CA ARG A 512 16.65 4.67 16.26
C ARG A 512 15.17 4.90 15.94
N PRO A 513 14.80 5.19 14.68
CA PRO A 513 13.41 5.32 14.27
C PRO A 513 12.54 4.10 14.62
N ILE A 514 11.29 4.37 14.96
CA ILE A 514 10.29 3.39 15.40
C ILE A 514 9.67 2.69 14.19
N ILE A 515 9.68 1.37 14.25
CA ILE A 515 9.18 0.50 13.19
C ILE A 515 7.85 -0.12 13.64
N THR A 516 6.86 -0.12 12.75
CA THR A 516 5.55 -0.73 13.02
C THR A 516 5.66 -2.24 13.25
N ALA A 517 4.63 -2.86 13.83
CA ALA A 517 4.58 -4.31 14.05
C ALA A 517 4.72 -5.16 12.77
N ALA A 518 4.56 -4.54 11.59
CA ALA A 518 4.74 -5.21 10.30
C ALA A 518 6.07 -4.90 9.61
N GLY A 519 6.98 -4.19 10.28
CA GLY A 519 8.28 -3.83 9.71
C GLY A 519 8.31 -2.55 8.90
N LYS A 520 7.20 -1.78 8.84
CA LYS A 520 7.17 -0.49 8.12
C LYS A 520 7.85 0.61 8.91
N LEU A 521 8.61 1.45 8.22
CA LEU A 521 9.06 2.76 8.70
C LEU A 521 8.15 3.83 8.08
N LEU A 522 7.37 4.51 8.92
CA LEU A 522 6.56 5.64 8.50
C LEU A 522 7.32 6.92 8.86
N PRO A 523 7.75 7.74 7.89
CA PRO A 523 8.50 8.96 8.17
C PRO A 523 7.76 9.93 9.10
N LEU A 524 6.43 9.92 9.00
CA LEU A 524 5.50 10.58 9.91
C LEU A 524 4.70 9.51 10.65
N HIS A 525 4.82 9.45 11.97
CA HIS A 525 4.22 8.42 12.81
C HIS A 525 3.41 9.03 13.96
N ILE A 526 2.30 8.40 14.34
CA ILE A 526 1.50 8.78 15.51
C ILE A 526 1.63 7.66 16.53
N GLN A 527 2.20 7.97 17.68
CA GLN A 527 2.36 7.02 18.77
C GLN A 527 1.18 7.14 19.74
N LYS A 528 0.27 6.16 19.71
CA LYS A 528 -0.82 6.10 20.70
C LYS A 528 -0.29 5.59 22.03
N VAL A 529 -0.56 6.32 23.12
CA VAL A 529 -0.33 5.83 24.49
C VAL A 529 -1.14 4.54 24.66
N LYS A 530 -0.46 3.42 24.90
CA LYS A 530 -1.15 2.21 25.34
C LYS A 530 -1.63 2.48 26.77
N THR A 531 -2.92 2.73 26.95
CA THR A 531 -3.57 2.51 28.24
C THR A 531 -3.29 1.06 28.62
N LYS A 532 -2.51 0.87 29.69
CA LYS A 532 -2.40 -0.44 30.35
C LYS A 532 -3.79 -0.75 30.91
N GLU A 533 -4.55 -1.59 30.22
CA GLU A 533 -5.61 -2.38 30.83
C GLU A 533 -5.04 -3.71 31.31
#